data_AF-A0A0W0YXY7-F1
#
_entry.id   AF-A0A0W0YXY7-F1
#
_cell.length_a   1.000
_cell.length_b   1.000
_cell.length_c   1.000
_cell.angle_alpha   90.00
_cell.angle_beta   90.00
_cell.angle_gamma   90.00
#
_symmetry.space_group_name_H-M   'P 1'
#
loop_
_entity.id
_entity.type
_entity.pdbx_description
1 polymer ?
#
loop_
_entity_poly.entity_id
_entity_poly.type
_entity_poly.pdbx_seq_one_letter_code
_entity_poly.pdbx_strand_id
1 'polypeptide(L)'
;MRISEIETCLQAYDEKKGWGRSLLKEEPHVAELRALYEKIRQDRDRSLTSDELLDLVIICLGKKNWNGSASSDLFLDLFSRLGGKEAYQSLYDKGLLTADHVARIERVAMIYTEQLAELIIFFEEYSPESVILLDELDNYLLCNNTDRLKSLAEDGLLCAEAIRMMGTRGSQAYKLLLLQELHRLGFYNAGILAEVVKDTDDKRISTLYAILRCLGESNCELLTQESVMAVVTLEGNRIFPVKEWISRLALRDLLSQDNFNILLTVGKRVKPETGKHYELNALEEVALNNVLDCFKSAKWNLTRYLEALMLSDVPYQLYLGTNELRKLPLSPEQAEKALDALFQEPHQHELLIKHIQLLLDKDFFHDGALNFLTKHAENQELAIILLGVLVKYNCCDEDTLALLDEKKLVNLATVEALETLEKNEFLDVYGITMLLKEPEHMFLAATNLSNSAKDALDHDNSAEQENVAASETVGRTVFANKPTQVFFSPNPNPREIADYPCETALGRFMENVAWDDDTGSDDDLSPVSFNFTSWWPQ
;
A
#
# COMPACT_ATOMS: atom_id res chain seq x y z
N MET A 1 -14.29 32.35 39.81
CA MET A 1 -14.23 33.17 41.03
C MET A 1 -15.34 32.76 41.98
N ARG A 2 -15.01 32.58 43.26
CA ARG A 2 -15.97 32.28 44.33
C ARG A 2 -16.44 33.55 45.01
N ILE A 3 -17.63 33.51 45.60
CA ILE A 3 -18.19 34.65 46.35
C ILE A 3 -17.32 35.04 47.55
N SER A 4 -16.70 34.07 48.22
CA SER A 4 -15.75 34.30 49.32
C SER A 4 -14.51 35.11 48.90
N GLU A 5 -14.14 35.12 47.62
CA GLU A 5 -13.04 35.94 47.12
C GLU A 5 -13.43 37.42 47.08
N ILE A 6 -14.67 37.74 46.70
CA ILE A 6 -15.20 39.11 46.77
C ILE A 6 -15.22 39.59 48.23
N GLU A 7 -15.66 38.75 49.16
CA GLU A 7 -15.64 39.07 50.60
C GLU A 7 -14.23 39.38 51.08
N THR A 8 -13.26 38.53 50.72
CA THR A 8 -11.84 38.70 51.09
C THR A 8 -11.30 40.03 50.55
N CYS A 9 -11.61 40.37 49.31
CA CYS A 9 -11.22 41.63 48.69
C CYS A 9 -11.83 42.83 49.45
N LEU A 10 -13.14 42.79 49.75
CA LEU A 10 -13.84 43.85 50.50
C LEU A 10 -13.29 44.03 51.92
N GLN A 11 -12.96 42.93 52.62
CA GLN A 11 -12.32 42.99 53.95
C GLN A 11 -10.94 43.65 53.88
N ALA A 12 -10.11 43.27 52.91
CA ALA A 12 -8.80 43.87 52.71
C ALA A 12 -8.89 45.38 52.37
N TYR A 13 -9.92 45.79 51.64
CA TYR A 13 -10.21 47.21 51.42
C TYR A 13 -10.58 47.93 52.73
N ASP A 14 -11.43 47.32 53.56
CA ASP A 14 -11.89 47.92 54.82
C ASP A 14 -10.76 48.14 55.83
N GLU A 15 -9.78 47.24 55.85
CA GLU A 15 -8.57 47.38 56.66
C GLU A 15 -7.65 48.52 56.17
N LYS A 16 -7.64 48.80 54.86
CA LYS A 16 -6.69 49.73 54.22
C LYS A 16 -7.25 51.11 53.88
N LYS A 17 -8.58 51.30 53.85
CA LYS A 17 -9.23 52.55 53.39
C LYS A 17 -8.98 53.80 54.26
N GLY A 18 -8.39 53.62 55.44
CA GLY A 18 -8.00 54.70 56.36
C GLY A 18 -9.16 55.34 57.12
N TRP A 19 -8.85 55.92 58.28
CA TRP A 19 -9.83 56.43 59.27
C TRP A 19 -10.71 57.59 58.77
N GLY A 20 -10.30 58.29 57.70
CA GLY A 20 -11.09 59.39 57.11
C GLY A 20 -12.23 58.91 56.20
N ARG A 21 -12.10 57.74 55.57
CA ARG A 21 -13.13 57.18 54.65
C ARG A 21 -14.17 56.32 55.35
N SER A 22 -13.89 55.87 56.58
CA SER A 22 -14.87 55.20 57.43
C SER A 22 -16.00 56.13 57.91
N LEU A 23 -15.80 57.45 57.85
CA LEU A 23 -16.74 58.45 58.39
C LEU A 23 -17.50 59.28 57.34
N LEU A 24 -17.01 59.40 56.09
CA LEU A 24 -17.40 60.51 55.20
C LEU A 24 -18.03 60.16 53.85
N LYS A 25 -18.19 58.86 53.49
CA LYS A 25 -18.94 58.28 52.35
C LYS A 25 -18.07 57.29 51.58
N GLU A 26 -18.61 56.09 51.39
CA GLU A 26 -17.99 55.04 50.58
C GLU A 26 -17.89 55.45 49.11
N GLU A 27 -16.83 55.01 48.42
CA GLU A 27 -16.66 55.27 47.00
C GLU A 27 -17.78 54.56 46.20
N PRO A 28 -18.41 55.22 45.20
CA PRO A 28 -19.60 54.69 44.53
C PRO A 28 -19.47 53.26 44.00
N HIS A 29 -18.35 52.94 43.35
CA HIS A 29 -18.08 51.61 42.80
C HIS A 29 -17.83 50.55 43.88
N VAL A 30 -17.35 50.92 45.08
CA VAL A 30 -17.23 49.99 46.21
C VAL A 30 -18.61 49.73 46.83
N ALA A 31 -19.46 50.76 46.90
CA ALA A 31 -20.84 50.58 47.33
C ALA A 31 -21.64 49.68 46.38
N GLU A 32 -21.44 49.81 45.06
CA GLU A 32 -22.00 48.90 44.05
C GLU A 32 -21.49 47.46 44.22
N LEU A 33 -20.18 47.27 44.44
CA LEU A 33 -19.61 45.95 44.72
C LEU A 33 -20.19 45.32 45.99
N ARG A 34 -20.38 46.10 47.07
CA ARG A 34 -21.05 45.61 48.28
C ARG A 34 -22.51 45.25 48.02
N ALA A 35 -23.24 46.05 47.25
CA ALA A 35 -24.63 45.75 46.90
C ALA A 35 -24.74 44.44 46.12
N LEU A 36 -23.81 44.19 45.18
CA LEU A 36 -23.70 42.91 44.50
C LEU A 36 -23.42 41.78 45.49
N TYR A 37 -22.40 41.91 46.35
CA TYR A 37 -22.06 40.89 47.35
C TYR A 37 -23.24 40.56 48.28
N GLU A 38 -23.93 41.57 48.82
CA GLU A 38 -25.08 41.39 49.71
C GLU A 38 -26.25 40.66 49.04
N LYS A 39 -26.44 40.85 47.73
CA LYS A 39 -27.43 40.13 46.92
C LYS A 39 -27.09 38.65 46.79
N ILE A 40 -25.80 38.29 46.69
CA ILE A 40 -25.35 36.94 46.32
C ILE A 40 -24.79 36.09 47.48
N ARG A 41 -24.47 36.68 48.63
CA ARG A 41 -23.77 36.07 49.79
C ARG A 41 -24.43 34.87 50.48
N GLN A 42 -25.63 34.44 50.06
CA GLN A 42 -26.41 33.40 50.75
C GLN A 42 -25.68 32.03 50.74
N ASP A 43 -24.82 31.81 49.75
CA ASP A 43 -23.88 30.69 49.67
C ASP A 43 -22.51 31.25 49.31
N ARG A 44 -21.54 31.21 50.23
CA ARG A 44 -20.26 31.91 50.07
C ARG A 44 -19.23 31.12 49.27
N ASP A 45 -19.39 29.80 49.21
CA ASP A 45 -18.40 28.92 48.58
C ASP A 45 -18.78 28.53 47.14
N ARG A 46 -20.00 28.87 46.70
CA ARG A 46 -20.37 28.72 45.29
C ARG A 46 -19.56 29.66 44.39
N SER A 47 -19.38 29.20 43.16
CA SER A 47 -18.94 30.06 42.06
C SER A 47 -20.02 31.08 41.70
N LEU A 48 -19.59 32.22 41.22
CA LEU A 48 -20.46 33.22 40.59
C LEU A 48 -21.12 32.62 39.34
N THR A 49 -22.37 32.99 39.06
CA THR A 49 -22.99 32.68 37.76
C THR A 49 -22.42 33.59 36.66
N SER A 50 -22.63 33.26 35.39
CA SER A 50 -22.16 34.09 34.26
C SER A 50 -22.68 35.53 34.34
N ASP A 51 -23.95 35.74 34.71
CA ASP A 51 -24.53 37.08 34.88
C ASP A 51 -23.93 37.83 36.06
N GLU A 52 -23.66 37.13 37.17
CA GLU A 52 -23.02 37.75 38.35
C GLU A 52 -21.54 38.09 38.09
N LEU A 53 -20.84 37.27 37.30
CA LEU A 53 -19.50 37.57 36.81
C LEU A 53 -19.51 38.82 35.91
N LEU A 54 -20.49 38.93 35.01
CA LEU A 54 -20.65 40.11 34.16
C LEU A 54 -20.91 41.37 35.00
N ASP A 55 -21.85 41.32 35.95
CA ASP A 55 -22.15 42.42 36.88
C ASP A 55 -20.88 42.85 37.62
N LEU A 56 -20.11 41.88 38.14
CA LEU A 56 -18.83 42.14 38.81
C LEU A 56 -17.84 42.85 37.89
N VAL A 57 -17.61 42.33 36.67
CA VAL A 57 -16.69 42.92 35.70
C VAL A 57 -17.10 44.36 35.35
N ILE A 58 -18.39 44.63 35.13
CA ILE A 58 -18.92 45.97 34.84
C ILE A 58 -18.61 46.94 36.00
N ILE A 59 -18.85 46.51 37.24
CA ILE A 59 -18.53 47.33 38.43
C ILE A 59 -17.02 47.63 38.48
N CYS A 60 -16.17 46.62 38.24
CA CYS A 60 -14.72 46.76 38.22
C CYS A 60 -14.24 47.74 37.13
N LEU A 61 -14.80 47.65 35.91
CA LEU A 61 -14.49 48.54 34.79
C LEU A 61 -15.02 49.97 35.00
N GLY A 62 -16.06 50.16 35.82
CA GLY A 62 -16.60 51.47 36.20
C GLY A 62 -15.60 52.39 36.91
N LYS A 63 -14.49 51.84 37.41
CA LYS A 63 -13.42 52.61 38.03
C LYS A 63 -12.56 53.38 37.01
N LYS A 64 -12.71 54.71 37.03
CA LYS A 64 -11.99 55.62 36.12
C LYS A 64 -10.57 55.98 36.57
N ASN A 65 -10.33 56.05 37.88
CA ASN A 65 -9.06 56.54 38.45
C ASN A 65 -8.27 55.41 39.11
N TRP A 66 -7.05 55.14 38.61
CA TRP A 66 -6.15 54.06 39.04
C TRP A 66 -4.88 54.63 39.69
N ASN A 67 -5.03 55.29 40.83
CA ASN A 67 -3.95 56.05 41.50
C ASN A 67 -3.33 55.35 42.73
N GLY A 68 -3.37 54.01 42.80
CA GLY A 68 -2.87 53.26 43.97
C GLY A 68 -3.66 53.49 45.27
N SER A 69 -4.88 54.02 45.18
CA SER A 69 -5.78 54.06 46.34
C SER A 69 -6.21 52.66 46.78
N ALA A 70 -6.69 52.50 48.02
CA ALA A 70 -7.21 51.22 48.50
C ALA A 70 -8.32 50.63 47.60
N SER A 71 -9.14 51.48 46.97
CA SER A 71 -10.10 51.00 45.97
C SER A 71 -9.41 50.57 44.68
N SER A 72 -8.35 51.22 44.24
CA SER A 72 -7.51 50.75 43.11
C SER A 72 -6.95 49.37 43.37
N ASP A 73 -6.38 49.16 44.55
CA ASP A 73 -5.81 47.87 44.92
C ASP A 73 -6.89 46.78 45.00
N LEU A 74 -8.07 47.11 45.52
CA LEU A 74 -9.24 46.22 45.55
C LEU A 74 -9.64 45.72 44.15
N PHE A 75 -9.85 46.63 43.19
CA PHE A 75 -10.27 46.22 41.85
C PHE A 75 -9.14 45.59 41.05
N LEU A 76 -7.88 45.96 41.29
CA LEU A 76 -6.74 45.25 40.71
C LEU A 76 -6.64 43.82 41.26
N ASP A 77 -6.92 43.58 42.55
CA ASP A 77 -6.96 42.23 43.12
C ASP A 77 -8.12 41.40 42.54
N LEU A 78 -9.28 42.02 42.33
CA LEU A 78 -10.39 41.35 41.66
C LEU A 78 -10.06 41.02 40.20
N PHE A 79 -9.47 41.95 39.45
CA PHE A 79 -9.06 41.68 38.07
C PHE A 79 -7.96 40.62 38.00
N SER A 80 -6.98 40.61 38.91
CA SER A 80 -5.94 39.58 38.92
C SER A 80 -6.53 38.17 39.07
N ARG A 81 -7.60 38.03 39.87
CA ARG A 81 -8.35 36.78 40.05
C ARG A 81 -9.28 36.44 38.87
N LEU A 82 -9.66 37.43 38.07
CA LEU A 82 -10.39 37.24 36.81
C LEU A 82 -9.43 37.06 35.60
N GLY A 83 -8.11 37.13 35.84
CA GLY A 83 -7.09 36.95 34.81
C GLY A 83 -6.69 38.22 34.06
N GLY A 84 -6.92 39.41 34.63
CA GLY A 84 -6.42 40.69 34.11
C GLY A 84 -7.54 41.65 33.72
N LYS A 85 -7.23 42.95 33.65
CA LYS A 85 -8.21 44.00 33.34
C LYS A 85 -8.36 44.17 31.82
N GLU A 86 -7.26 44.03 31.11
CA GLU A 86 -7.06 44.36 29.71
C GLU A 86 -7.95 43.51 28.80
N ALA A 87 -8.11 42.22 29.12
CA ALA A 87 -9.01 41.31 28.42
C ALA A 87 -10.47 41.82 28.42
N TYR A 88 -11.00 42.15 29.60
CA TYR A 88 -12.38 42.64 29.75
C TYR A 88 -12.57 44.05 29.22
N GLN A 89 -11.57 44.93 29.38
CA GLN A 89 -11.61 46.27 28.80
C GLN A 89 -11.70 46.19 27.28
N SER A 90 -10.93 45.30 26.64
CA SER A 90 -10.94 45.13 25.18
C SER A 90 -12.31 44.66 24.67
N LEU A 91 -12.95 43.71 25.37
CA LEU A 91 -14.31 43.29 25.05
C LEU A 91 -15.34 44.42 25.26
N TYR A 92 -15.21 45.18 26.35
CA TYR A 92 -16.09 46.31 26.65
C TYR A 92 -16.01 47.39 25.57
N ASP A 93 -14.80 47.77 25.17
CA ASP A 93 -14.54 48.80 24.16
C ASP A 93 -15.09 48.40 22.79
N LYS A 94 -15.16 47.10 22.51
CA LYS A 94 -15.77 46.53 21.29
C LYS A 94 -17.27 46.29 21.40
N GLY A 95 -17.90 46.54 22.55
CA GLY A 95 -19.32 46.24 22.78
C GLY A 95 -19.64 44.74 22.84
N LEU A 96 -18.64 43.90 23.08
CA LEU A 96 -18.73 42.44 23.12
C LEU A 96 -18.69 41.88 24.55
N LEU A 97 -18.75 42.72 25.58
CA LEU A 97 -18.77 42.24 26.97
C LEU A 97 -20.15 41.64 27.31
N THR A 98 -20.26 40.31 27.21
CA THR A 98 -21.47 39.53 27.52
C THR A 98 -21.20 38.52 28.63
N ALA A 99 -22.26 37.98 29.25
CA ALA A 99 -22.15 36.95 30.28
C ALA A 99 -21.41 35.70 29.77
N ASP A 100 -21.68 35.31 28.53
CA ASP A 100 -21.05 34.16 27.89
C ASP A 100 -19.55 34.37 27.65
N HIS A 101 -19.14 35.55 27.17
CA HIS A 101 -17.72 35.87 26.96
C HIS A 101 -16.94 35.93 28.28
N VAL A 102 -17.55 36.52 29.31
CA VAL A 102 -16.94 36.55 30.65
C VAL A 102 -16.78 35.13 31.21
N ALA A 103 -17.79 34.28 31.09
CA ALA A 103 -17.74 32.90 31.53
C ALA A 103 -16.73 32.04 30.73
N ARG A 104 -16.45 32.39 29.47
CA ARG A 104 -15.40 31.73 28.67
C ARG A 104 -14.01 32.12 29.12
N ILE A 105 -13.76 33.41 29.35
CA ILE A 105 -12.47 33.91 29.86
C ILE A 105 -12.16 33.31 31.23
N GLU A 106 -13.16 33.25 32.12
CA GLU A 106 -12.98 32.71 33.47
C GLU A 106 -12.64 31.21 33.50
N ARG A 107 -13.01 30.45 32.46
CA ARG A 107 -12.72 29.01 32.32
C ARG A 107 -11.29 28.70 31.85
N VAL A 108 -10.56 29.68 31.34
CA VAL A 108 -9.21 29.48 30.78
C VAL A 108 -8.15 29.88 31.80
N ALA A 109 -6.96 29.26 31.72
CA ALA A 109 -5.84 29.63 32.57
C ALA A 109 -5.52 31.13 32.46
N MET A 110 -5.29 31.78 33.61
CA MET A 110 -5.12 33.24 33.73
C MET A 110 -4.11 33.85 32.76
N ILE A 111 -3.13 33.09 32.30
CA ILE A 111 -2.08 33.54 31.37
C ILE A 111 -2.54 33.69 29.91
N TYR A 112 -3.75 33.23 29.54
CA TYR A 112 -4.29 33.28 28.17
C TYR A 112 -5.55 34.13 28.01
N THR A 113 -5.97 34.83 29.07
CA THR A 113 -7.22 35.61 29.07
C THR A 113 -7.23 36.74 28.06
N GLU A 114 -6.12 37.48 27.93
CA GLU A 114 -5.97 38.56 26.94
C GLU A 114 -6.01 37.99 25.50
N GLN A 115 -5.29 36.91 25.24
CA GLN A 115 -5.27 36.26 23.94
C GLN A 115 -6.64 35.67 23.59
N LEU A 116 -7.37 35.13 24.57
CA LEU A 116 -8.71 34.64 24.34
C LEU A 116 -9.70 35.77 24.07
N ALA A 117 -9.59 36.91 24.77
CA ALA A 117 -10.40 38.09 24.49
C ALA A 117 -10.13 38.60 23.07
N GLU A 118 -8.86 38.68 22.67
CA GLU A 118 -8.46 39.02 21.30
C GLU A 118 -9.03 38.03 20.27
N LEU A 119 -9.00 36.74 20.57
CA LEU A 119 -9.54 35.69 19.69
C LEU A 119 -11.08 35.76 19.58
N ILE A 120 -11.78 36.06 20.69
CA ILE A 120 -13.23 36.31 20.68
C ILE A 120 -13.55 37.50 19.78
N ILE A 121 -12.85 38.63 19.97
CA ILE A 121 -13.04 39.83 19.14
C ILE A 121 -12.80 39.49 17.66
N PHE A 122 -11.72 38.78 17.37
CA PHE A 122 -11.38 38.37 16.01
C PHE A 122 -12.47 37.49 15.38
N PHE A 123 -12.98 36.48 16.10
CA PHE A 123 -14.06 35.64 15.59
C PHE A 123 -15.38 36.39 15.45
N GLU A 124 -15.75 37.25 16.38
CA GLU A 124 -16.96 38.09 16.26
C GLU A 124 -16.88 39.06 15.06
N GLU A 125 -15.70 39.58 14.75
CA GLU A 125 -15.52 40.47 13.60
C GLU A 125 -15.48 39.73 12.26
N TYR A 126 -14.89 38.53 12.21
CA TYR A 126 -14.63 37.81 10.95
C TYR A 126 -15.65 36.70 10.66
N SER A 127 -16.06 35.93 11.66
CA SER A 127 -16.91 34.75 11.55
C SER A 127 -17.62 34.48 12.89
N PRO A 128 -18.71 35.22 13.19
CA PRO A 128 -19.41 35.12 14.48
C PRO A 128 -19.83 33.68 14.83
N GLU A 129 -20.17 32.87 13.82
CA GLU A 129 -20.55 31.47 14.01
C GLU A 129 -19.38 30.62 14.53
N SER A 130 -18.13 31.05 14.31
CA SER A 130 -16.94 30.33 14.79
C SER A 130 -16.65 30.55 16.27
N VAL A 131 -17.31 31.52 16.91
CA VAL A 131 -17.21 31.75 18.36
C VAL A 131 -17.61 30.50 19.12
N ILE A 132 -18.57 29.70 18.63
CA ILE A 132 -18.98 28.43 19.27
C ILE A 132 -17.84 27.41 19.38
N LEU A 133 -16.83 27.48 18.48
CA LEU A 133 -15.71 26.54 18.46
C LEU A 133 -14.77 26.70 19.66
N LEU A 134 -14.81 27.84 20.35
CA LEU A 134 -14.06 28.08 21.59
C LEU A 134 -14.55 27.21 22.76
N ASP A 135 -15.77 26.68 22.68
CA ASP A 135 -16.27 25.69 23.66
C ASP A 135 -15.94 24.24 23.24
N GLU A 136 -15.66 24.00 21.95
CA GLU A 136 -15.37 22.67 21.39
C GLU A 136 -13.87 22.32 21.42
N LEU A 137 -13.01 23.33 21.34
CA LEU A 137 -11.58 23.17 21.06
C LEU A 137 -10.70 23.54 22.25
N ASP A 138 -9.44 23.13 22.18
CA ASP A 138 -8.43 23.51 23.18
C ASP A 138 -8.05 25.00 23.02
N ASN A 139 -8.64 25.84 23.88
CA ASN A 139 -8.41 27.28 23.87
C ASN A 139 -6.93 27.65 24.06
N TYR A 140 -6.14 26.82 24.74
CA TYR A 140 -4.69 27.03 24.84
C TYR A 140 -4.03 26.99 23.46
N LEU A 141 -4.38 25.98 22.65
CA LEU A 141 -3.80 25.82 21.31
C LEU A 141 -4.27 26.93 20.38
N LEU A 142 -5.55 27.28 20.43
CA LEU A 142 -6.08 28.37 19.61
C LEU A 142 -5.45 29.72 19.95
N CYS A 143 -5.32 30.06 21.24
CA CYS A 143 -4.67 31.30 21.67
C CYS A 143 -3.22 31.39 21.16
N ASN A 144 -2.47 30.28 21.23
CA ASN A 144 -1.11 30.20 20.70
C ASN A 144 -1.03 30.22 19.16
N ASN A 145 -2.15 30.09 18.47
CA ASN A 145 -2.26 30.10 17.01
C ASN A 145 -2.96 31.35 16.47
N THR A 146 -3.26 32.35 17.31
CA THR A 146 -4.01 33.55 16.92
C THR A 146 -3.43 34.24 15.67
N ASP A 147 -2.11 34.45 15.61
CA ASP A 147 -1.47 35.07 14.44
C ASP A 147 -1.63 34.22 13.16
N ARG A 148 -1.60 32.89 13.28
CA ARG A 148 -1.83 31.99 12.14
C ARG A 148 -3.27 32.00 11.69
N LEU A 149 -4.23 32.09 12.62
CA LEU A 149 -5.65 32.20 12.30
C LEU A 149 -5.95 33.53 11.58
N LYS A 150 -5.32 34.63 12.02
CA LYS A 150 -5.37 35.92 11.33
C LYS A 150 -4.77 35.84 9.92
N SER A 151 -3.60 35.22 9.77
CA SER A 151 -3.00 35.00 8.45
C SER A 151 -3.90 34.16 7.53
N LEU A 152 -4.55 33.10 8.06
CA LEU A 152 -5.53 32.33 7.30
C LEU A 152 -6.73 33.18 6.88
N ALA A 153 -7.20 34.09 7.73
CA ALA A 153 -8.29 35.02 7.37
C ALA A 153 -7.87 35.99 6.27
N GLU A 154 -6.67 36.56 6.35
CA GLU A 154 -6.10 37.43 5.32
C GLU A 154 -5.99 36.72 3.96
N ASP A 155 -5.62 35.43 3.97
CA ASP A 155 -5.55 34.58 2.78
C ASP A 155 -6.94 34.09 2.30
N GLY A 156 -8.03 34.40 3.00
CA GLY A 156 -9.38 33.90 2.70
C GLY A 156 -9.57 32.41 2.96
N LEU A 157 -8.71 31.82 3.79
CA LEU A 157 -8.65 30.39 4.15
C LEU A 157 -9.17 30.11 5.57
N LEU A 158 -9.77 31.08 6.24
CA LEU A 158 -10.33 30.82 7.56
C LEU A 158 -11.77 30.32 7.43
N CYS A 159 -11.98 29.03 7.69
CA CYS A 159 -13.29 28.40 7.86
C CYS A 159 -13.33 27.56 9.15
N ALA A 160 -14.51 27.05 9.51
CA ALA A 160 -14.69 26.26 10.72
C ALA A 160 -13.74 25.04 10.77
N GLU A 161 -13.56 24.33 9.66
CA GLU A 161 -12.64 23.19 9.58
C GLU A 161 -11.18 23.62 9.73
N ALA A 162 -10.75 24.74 9.14
CA ALA A 162 -9.40 25.26 9.33
C ALA A 162 -9.15 25.63 10.81
N ILE A 163 -10.12 26.28 11.46
CA ILE A 163 -10.05 26.59 12.90
C ILE A 163 -9.94 25.31 13.72
N ARG A 164 -10.75 24.29 13.43
CA ARG A 164 -10.66 22.98 14.10
C ARG A 164 -9.28 22.36 13.91
N MET A 165 -8.73 22.41 12.70
CA MET A 165 -7.40 21.88 12.42
C MET A 165 -6.31 22.57 13.25
N MET A 166 -6.37 23.90 13.36
CA MET A 166 -5.44 24.69 14.17
C MET A 166 -5.66 24.52 15.68
N GLY A 167 -6.87 24.14 16.08
CA GLY A 167 -7.24 23.82 17.46
C GLY A 167 -6.85 22.42 17.93
N THR A 168 -6.26 21.58 17.07
CA THR A 168 -5.73 20.27 17.46
C THR A 168 -4.22 20.30 17.70
N ARG A 169 -3.72 19.33 18.48
CA ARG A 169 -2.28 19.15 18.73
C ARG A 169 -1.53 18.83 17.44
N GLY A 170 -0.21 19.03 17.46
CA GLY A 170 0.68 18.79 16.32
C GLY A 170 1.31 20.06 15.73
N SER A 171 2.09 19.85 14.67
CA SER A 171 2.81 20.82 13.86
C SER A 171 1.84 21.69 13.06
N GLN A 172 1.64 22.87 13.62
CA GLN A 172 0.82 23.93 13.01
C GLN A 172 1.40 24.42 11.68
N ALA A 173 2.72 24.27 11.48
CA ALA A 173 3.37 24.62 10.22
C ALA A 173 2.92 23.70 9.08
N TYR A 174 2.90 22.38 9.29
CA TYR A 174 2.44 21.44 8.25
C TYR A 174 0.94 21.58 7.98
N LYS A 175 0.16 21.89 9.00
CA LYS A 175 -1.26 22.20 8.86
C LYS A 175 -1.50 23.39 7.95
N LEU A 176 -0.81 24.50 8.21
CA LEU A 176 -0.88 25.69 7.37
C LEU A 176 -0.46 25.41 5.93
N LEU A 177 0.67 24.72 5.73
CA LEU A 177 1.16 24.32 4.41
C LEU A 177 0.13 23.46 3.65
N LEU A 178 -0.53 22.52 4.33
CA LEU A 178 -1.56 21.68 3.72
C LEU A 178 -2.79 22.48 3.31
N LEU A 179 -3.28 23.42 4.14
CA LEU A 179 -4.42 24.28 3.78
C LEU A 179 -4.11 25.14 2.56
N GLN A 180 -2.94 25.76 2.56
CA GLN A 180 -2.47 26.59 1.45
C GLN A 180 -2.33 25.76 0.17
N GLU A 181 -1.80 24.55 0.26
CA GLU A 181 -1.64 23.65 -0.90
C GLU A 181 -3.01 23.19 -1.44
N LEU A 182 -3.94 22.82 -0.57
CA LEU A 182 -5.31 22.47 -0.97
C LEU A 182 -6.00 23.65 -1.65
N HIS A 183 -5.81 24.88 -1.16
CA HIS A 183 -6.33 26.07 -1.80
C HIS A 183 -5.69 26.34 -3.16
N ARG A 184 -4.36 26.28 -3.24
CA ARG A 184 -3.60 26.45 -4.48
C ARG A 184 -4.05 25.49 -5.57
N LEU A 185 -4.37 24.25 -5.18
CA LEU A 185 -4.82 23.20 -6.09
C LEU A 185 -6.33 23.25 -6.38
N GLY A 186 -7.10 24.12 -5.74
CA GLY A 186 -8.55 24.24 -5.93
C GLY A 186 -9.40 23.19 -5.20
N PHE A 187 -8.83 22.51 -4.20
CA PHE A 187 -9.49 21.46 -3.40
C PHE A 187 -9.82 21.90 -1.97
N TYR A 188 -9.74 23.20 -1.69
CA TYR A 188 -10.17 23.78 -0.42
C TYR A 188 -11.70 23.78 -0.33
N ASN A 189 -12.28 22.72 0.22
CA ASN A 189 -13.72 22.60 0.49
C ASN A 189 -14.00 21.83 1.78
N ALA A 190 -15.18 22.05 2.35
CA ALA A 190 -15.58 21.49 3.64
C ALA A 190 -15.47 19.96 3.71
N GLY A 191 -15.79 19.24 2.62
CA GLY A 191 -15.73 17.77 2.60
C GLY A 191 -14.31 17.24 2.76
N ILE A 192 -13.35 17.79 2.01
CA ILE A 192 -11.93 17.39 2.09
C ILE A 192 -11.34 17.81 3.44
N LEU A 193 -11.61 19.03 3.88
CA LEU A 193 -11.10 19.54 5.15
C LEU A 193 -11.63 18.75 6.34
N ALA A 194 -12.91 18.33 6.32
CA ALA A 194 -13.47 17.50 7.38
C ALA A 194 -12.73 16.16 7.54
N GLU A 195 -12.24 15.54 6.46
CA GLU A 195 -11.44 14.32 6.55
C GLU A 195 -10.02 14.57 7.06
N VAL A 196 -9.41 15.69 6.68
CA VAL A 196 -8.09 16.09 7.18
C VAL A 196 -8.14 16.42 8.67
N VAL A 197 -9.19 17.10 9.14
CA VAL A 197 -9.36 17.51 10.55
C VAL A 197 -9.50 16.32 11.50
N LYS A 198 -9.99 15.17 11.04
CA LYS A 198 -10.03 13.94 11.85
C LYS A 198 -8.64 13.47 12.26
N ASP A 199 -7.60 13.95 11.59
CA ASP A 199 -6.23 13.59 11.87
C ASP A 199 -5.52 14.59 12.78
N THR A 200 -4.78 14.03 13.74
CA THR A 200 -3.89 14.78 14.63
C THR A 200 -2.44 14.34 14.51
N ASP A 201 -2.12 13.37 13.64
CA ASP A 201 -0.75 12.90 13.40
C ASP A 201 -0.03 13.79 12.38
N ASP A 202 0.99 14.49 12.88
CA ASP A 202 1.88 15.33 12.08
C ASP A 202 2.55 14.59 10.92
N LYS A 203 2.86 13.31 11.11
CA LYS A 203 3.49 12.52 10.06
C LYS A 203 2.53 12.28 8.90
N ARG A 204 1.25 12.03 9.18
CA ARG A 204 0.24 11.89 8.12
C ARG A 204 -0.06 13.24 7.46
N ILE A 205 -0.22 14.32 8.21
CA ILE A 205 -0.44 15.67 7.64
C ILE A 205 0.72 16.09 6.72
N SER A 206 1.97 15.91 7.16
CA SER A 206 3.15 16.21 6.33
C SER A 206 3.24 15.30 5.10
N THR A 207 2.84 14.03 5.22
CA THR A 207 2.79 13.09 4.09
C THR A 207 1.70 13.47 3.09
N LEU A 208 0.52 13.89 3.55
CA LEU A 208 -0.55 14.40 2.70
C LEU A 208 -0.09 15.62 1.91
N TYR A 209 0.53 16.59 2.59
CA TYR A 209 1.11 17.76 1.94
C TYR A 209 2.14 17.34 0.88
N ALA A 210 3.05 16.42 1.19
CA ALA A 210 4.06 15.94 0.25
C ALA A 210 3.46 15.25 -0.98
N ILE A 211 2.41 14.41 -0.79
CA ILE A 211 1.70 13.76 -1.90
C ILE A 211 1.07 14.81 -2.81
N LEU A 212 0.26 15.71 -2.25
CA LEU A 212 -0.48 16.71 -3.02
C LEU A 212 0.45 17.64 -3.78
N ARG A 213 1.54 18.06 -3.13
CA ARG A 213 2.59 18.85 -3.76
C ARG A 213 3.26 18.10 -4.92
N CYS A 214 3.67 16.85 -4.70
CA CYS A 214 4.30 16.02 -5.73
C CYS A 214 3.37 15.82 -6.94
N LEU A 215 2.09 15.55 -6.71
CA LEU A 215 1.08 15.43 -7.77
C LEU A 215 0.88 16.77 -8.50
N GLY A 216 0.78 17.87 -7.76
CA GLY A 216 0.61 19.20 -8.33
C GLY A 216 1.80 19.67 -9.17
N GLU A 217 3.02 19.25 -8.82
CA GLU A 217 4.26 19.56 -9.55
C GLU A 217 4.49 18.62 -10.75
N SER A 218 4.12 17.34 -10.62
CA SER A 218 4.50 16.30 -11.60
C SER A 218 3.41 16.03 -12.65
N ASN A 219 2.16 15.89 -12.21
CA ASN A 219 1.03 15.61 -13.11
C ASN A 219 -0.28 16.08 -12.48
N CYS A 220 -0.59 17.38 -12.65
CA CYS A 220 -1.77 17.99 -12.06
C CYS A 220 -3.11 17.45 -12.60
N GLU A 221 -3.11 16.77 -13.75
CA GLU A 221 -4.32 16.16 -14.33
C GLU A 221 -4.84 14.99 -13.47
N LEU A 222 -3.95 14.38 -12.66
CA LEU A 222 -4.32 13.33 -11.71
C LEU A 222 -5.15 13.86 -10.54
N LEU A 223 -5.09 15.17 -10.30
CA LEU A 223 -5.82 15.82 -9.21
C LEU A 223 -7.26 16.08 -9.63
N THR A 224 -8.11 15.10 -9.37
CA THR A 224 -9.57 15.24 -9.38
C THR A 224 -10.11 15.27 -7.94
N GLN A 225 -11.33 15.76 -7.74
CA GLN A 225 -11.94 15.76 -6.40
C GLN A 225 -12.00 14.35 -5.79
N GLU A 226 -12.29 13.33 -6.61
CA GLU A 226 -12.32 11.93 -6.20
C GLU A 226 -10.94 11.42 -5.81
N SER A 227 -9.90 11.76 -6.58
CA SER A 227 -8.52 11.37 -6.26
C SER A 227 -8.02 11.98 -4.96
N VAL A 228 -8.27 13.27 -4.74
CA VAL A 228 -7.84 13.98 -3.53
C VAL A 228 -8.57 13.41 -2.33
N MET A 229 -9.88 13.17 -2.46
CA MET A 229 -10.66 12.50 -1.42
C MET A 229 -10.10 11.10 -1.11
N ALA A 230 -9.75 10.33 -2.15
CA ALA A 230 -9.17 9.00 -1.97
C ALA A 230 -7.80 9.06 -1.26
N VAL A 231 -6.97 10.07 -1.53
CA VAL A 231 -5.68 10.28 -0.83
C VAL A 231 -5.89 10.68 0.62
N VAL A 232 -6.75 11.67 0.91
CA VAL A 232 -6.97 12.13 2.30
C VAL A 232 -7.61 11.06 3.18
N THR A 233 -8.40 10.14 2.59
CA THR A 233 -9.02 9.01 3.31
C THR A 233 -8.10 7.80 3.50
N LEU A 234 -6.87 7.81 2.98
CA LEU A 234 -5.89 6.77 3.29
C LEU A 234 -5.52 6.82 4.78
N GLU A 235 -5.69 5.70 5.46
CA GLU A 235 -5.34 5.53 6.88
C GLU A 235 -3.82 5.61 7.10
N GLY A 236 -3.39 6.09 8.27
CA GLY A 236 -2.00 6.43 8.64
C GLY A 236 -0.91 5.52 8.07
N ASN A 237 -0.94 4.22 8.37
CA ASN A 237 0.14 3.32 7.95
C ASN A 237 0.15 3.01 6.44
N ARG A 238 -0.90 3.39 5.71
CA ARG A 238 -1.08 3.13 4.27
C ARG A 238 -0.71 4.32 3.39
N ILE A 239 -0.55 5.51 3.97
CA ILE A 239 -0.27 6.72 3.20
C ILE A 239 1.20 6.91 2.85
N PHE A 240 2.12 6.55 3.76
CA PHE A 240 3.57 6.63 3.53
C PHE A 240 4.05 5.83 2.31
N PRO A 241 3.61 4.59 2.09
CA PRO A 241 4.03 3.80 0.94
C PRO A 241 3.54 4.39 -0.37
N VAL A 242 2.30 4.88 -0.37
CA VAL A 242 1.72 5.58 -1.52
C VAL A 242 2.55 6.83 -1.86
N LYS A 243 2.95 7.62 -0.85
CA LYS A 243 3.85 8.78 -1.05
C LYS A 243 5.17 8.39 -1.69
N GLU A 244 5.84 7.34 -1.21
CA GLU A 244 7.12 6.90 -1.77
C GLU A 244 6.97 6.40 -3.21
N TRP A 245 5.91 5.63 -3.51
CA TRP A 245 5.63 5.18 -4.87
C TRP A 245 5.27 6.31 -5.82
N ILE A 246 4.43 7.27 -5.41
CA ILE A 246 4.11 8.47 -6.20
C ILE A 246 5.41 9.21 -6.55
N SER A 247 6.29 9.41 -5.57
CA SER A 247 7.57 10.10 -5.77
C SER A 247 8.47 9.33 -6.76
N ARG A 248 8.58 8.00 -6.63
CA ARG A 248 9.38 7.16 -7.53
C ARG A 248 8.89 7.16 -8.97
N LEU A 249 7.57 7.13 -9.17
CA LEU A 249 6.95 7.17 -10.49
C LEU A 249 7.02 8.57 -11.11
N ALA A 250 6.78 9.61 -10.32
CA ALA A 250 6.87 11.01 -10.73
C ALA A 250 8.27 11.36 -11.26
N LEU A 251 9.33 11.00 -10.52
CA LEU A 251 10.73 11.22 -10.93
C LEU A 251 11.07 10.56 -12.28
N ARG A 252 10.27 9.59 -12.72
CA ARG A 252 10.48 8.79 -13.93
C ARG A 252 9.47 9.08 -15.02
N ASP A 253 8.57 10.05 -14.86
CA ASP A 253 7.47 10.31 -15.80
C ASP A 253 6.59 9.06 -16.05
N LEU A 254 6.50 8.17 -15.06
CA LEU A 254 5.70 6.94 -15.11
C LEU A 254 4.35 7.09 -14.39
N LEU A 255 4.05 8.28 -13.85
CA LEU A 255 2.85 8.54 -13.08
C LEU A 255 1.67 8.89 -13.99
N SER A 256 0.96 7.85 -14.46
CA SER A 256 -0.29 7.93 -15.22
C SER A 256 -1.52 7.76 -14.32
N GLN A 257 -2.72 8.05 -14.84
CA GLN A 257 -3.98 7.85 -14.11
C GLN A 257 -4.19 6.39 -13.70
N ASP A 258 -3.89 5.44 -14.59
CA ASP A 258 -4.05 4.02 -14.29
C ASP A 258 -3.09 3.56 -13.19
N ASN A 259 -1.83 3.98 -13.26
CA ASN A 259 -0.84 3.67 -12.23
C ASN A 259 -1.26 4.27 -10.89
N PHE A 260 -1.72 5.52 -10.89
CA PHE A 260 -2.18 6.19 -9.68
C PHE A 260 -3.41 5.50 -9.05
N ASN A 261 -4.38 5.05 -9.86
CA ASN A 261 -5.53 4.28 -9.38
C ASN A 261 -5.12 2.96 -8.74
N ILE A 262 -4.11 2.27 -9.29
CA ILE A 262 -3.54 1.05 -8.70
C ILE A 262 -2.88 1.39 -7.35
N LEU A 263 -2.07 2.45 -7.26
CA LEU A 263 -1.45 2.88 -6.01
C LEU A 263 -2.49 3.08 -4.89
N LEU A 264 -3.59 3.77 -5.20
CA LEU A 264 -4.68 3.99 -4.23
C LEU A 264 -5.40 2.70 -3.85
N THR A 265 -5.58 1.77 -4.80
CA THR A 265 -6.25 0.49 -4.57
C THR A 265 -5.41 -0.45 -3.71
N VAL A 266 -4.14 -0.62 -4.05
CA VAL A 266 -3.18 -1.44 -3.31
C VAL A 266 -2.95 -0.83 -1.93
N GLY A 267 -2.78 0.50 -1.85
CA GLY A 267 -2.64 1.23 -0.59
C GLY A 267 -3.78 0.93 0.40
N LYS A 268 -5.02 0.76 -0.07
CA LYS A 268 -6.17 0.39 0.79
C LYS A 268 -6.14 -1.07 1.28
N ARG A 269 -5.52 -2.00 0.54
CA ARG A 269 -5.59 -3.45 0.80
C ARG A 269 -4.45 -3.95 1.69
N VAL A 270 -3.26 -3.35 1.61
CA VAL A 270 -2.08 -3.85 2.33
C VAL A 270 -2.22 -3.61 3.83
N LYS A 271 -2.12 -4.68 4.63
CA LYS A 271 -2.05 -4.60 6.09
C LYS A 271 -0.62 -4.27 6.54
N PRO A 272 -0.43 -3.36 7.50
CA PRO A 272 0.91 -3.00 8.01
C PRO A 272 1.66 -4.19 8.61
N GLU A 273 0.94 -5.13 9.22
CA GLU A 273 1.51 -6.22 10.01
C GLU A 273 2.01 -7.41 9.17
N THR A 274 1.45 -7.60 7.97
CA THR A 274 1.89 -8.63 7.01
C THR A 274 2.85 -8.07 5.96
N GLY A 275 3.04 -6.75 5.92
CA GLY A 275 3.83 -6.06 4.90
C GLY A 275 5.25 -5.78 5.36
N LYS A 276 6.18 -6.71 5.10
CA LYS A 276 7.62 -6.42 5.07
C LYS A 276 8.01 -5.37 4.01
N HIS A 277 7.08 -4.94 3.17
CA HIS A 277 7.30 -4.04 2.03
C HIS A 277 7.68 -2.59 2.38
N TYR A 278 7.77 -2.20 3.65
CA TYR A 278 8.04 -0.81 4.05
C TYR A 278 9.48 -0.53 4.45
N GLU A 279 10.24 -1.57 4.77
CA GLU A 279 11.67 -1.46 5.01
C GLU A 279 12.37 -2.30 3.96
N LEU A 280 12.17 -1.94 2.68
CA LEU A 280 13.11 -2.39 1.66
C LEU A 280 14.49 -2.03 2.15
N ASN A 281 15.39 -3.01 2.22
CA ASN A 281 16.77 -2.68 2.51
C ASN A 281 17.34 -1.84 1.34
N ALA A 282 18.48 -1.19 1.56
CA ALA A 282 19.06 -0.31 0.55
C ALA A 282 19.30 -1.01 -0.81
N LEU A 283 19.56 -2.32 -0.81
CA LEU A 283 19.77 -3.10 -2.05
C LEU A 283 18.45 -3.33 -2.79
N GLU A 284 17.39 -3.69 -2.07
CA GLU A 284 16.05 -3.88 -2.61
C GLU A 284 15.47 -2.57 -3.16
N GLU A 285 15.73 -1.45 -2.50
CA GLU A 285 15.32 -0.12 -2.99
C GLU A 285 16.05 0.27 -4.29
N VAL A 286 17.36 0.01 -4.37
CA VAL A 286 18.13 0.24 -5.61
C VAL A 286 17.63 -0.68 -6.72
N ALA A 287 17.37 -1.95 -6.42
CA ALA A 287 16.84 -2.90 -7.40
C ALA A 287 15.49 -2.45 -7.95
N LEU A 288 14.54 -2.08 -7.09
CA LEU A 288 13.22 -1.61 -7.50
C LEU A 288 13.32 -0.36 -8.38
N ASN A 289 14.15 0.62 -7.98
CA ASN A 289 14.40 1.82 -8.77
C ASN A 289 14.93 1.47 -10.16
N ASN A 290 15.86 0.52 -10.25
CA ASN A 290 16.41 0.08 -11.53
C ASN A 290 15.39 -0.67 -12.39
N VAL A 291 14.46 -1.43 -11.79
CA VAL A 291 13.34 -2.03 -12.54
C VAL A 291 12.50 -0.92 -13.19
N LEU A 292 12.13 0.12 -12.45
CA LEU A 292 11.36 1.24 -12.98
C LEU A 292 12.12 1.98 -14.10
N ASP A 293 13.44 2.11 -13.97
CA ASP A 293 14.30 2.68 -15.02
C ASP A 293 14.34 1.79 -16.28
N CYS A 294 14.29 0.46 -16.12
CA CYS A 294 14.14 -0.48 -17.23
C CYS A 294 12.80 -0.28 -17.95
N PHE A 295 11.69 -0.20 -17.21
CA PHE A 295 10.36 0.08 -17.78
C PHE A 295 10.33 1.41 -18.55
N LYS A 296 10.89 2.48 -17.97
CA LYS A 296 10.98 3.80 -18.63
C LYS A 296 11.78 3.74 -19.91
N SER A 297 12.99 3.19 -19.85
CA SER A 297 13.92 3.17 -20.99
C SER A 297 13.45 2.27 -22.14
N ALA A 298 12.81 1.13 -21.81
CA ALA A 298 12.25 0.21 -22.79
C ALA A 298 10.84 0.61 -23.27
N LYS A 299 10.23 1.64 -22.67
CA LYS A 299 8.84 2.08 -22.93
C LYS A 299 7.82 0.96 -22.73
N TRP A 300 8.04 0.10 -21.75
CA TRP A 300 7.10 -0.97 -21.40
C TRP A 300 5.91 -0.44 -20.59
N ASN A 301 4.77 -1.11 -20.72
CA ASN A 301 3.56 -0.75 -19.99
C ASN A 301 3.67 -1.20 -18.52
N LEU A 302 3.90 -0.24 -17.61
CA LEU A 302 4.02 -0.52 -16.17
C LEU A 302 2.69 -0.92 -15.51
N THR A 303 1.55 -0.46 -16.02
CA THR A 303 0.23 -0.59 -15.37
C THR A 303 -0.09 -2.03 -14.98
N ARG A 304 0.23 -3.00 -15.84
CA ARG A 304 -0.04 -4.42 -15.59
C ARG A 304 0.80 -5.03 -14.47
N TYR A 305 1.99 -4.49 -14.23
CA TYR A 305 2.98 -5.06 -13.31
C TYR A 305 3.11 -4.27 -12.00
N LEU A 306 2.51 -3.09 -11.91
CA LEU A 306 2.68 -2.20 -10.76
C LEU A 306 2.23 -2.84 -9.45
N GLU A 307 1.07 -3.50 -9.43
CA GLU A 307 0.59 -4.20 -8.23
C GLU A 307 1.56 -5.32 -7.81
N ALA A 308 2.03 -6.12 -8.76
CA ALA A 308 3.02 -7.17 -8.49
C ALA A 308 4.34 -6.59 -7.97
N LEU A 309 4.82 -5.47 -8.52
CA LEU A 309 6.04 -4.80 -8.03
C LEU A 309 5.87 -4.26 -6.60
N MET A 310 4.72 -3.68 -6.29
CA MET A 310 4.41 -3.18 -4.94
C MET A 310 4.35 -4.29 -3.91
N LEU A 311 3.97 -5.49 -4.33
CA LEU A 311 3.78 -6.68 -3.49
C LEU A 311 4.93 -7.69 -3.60
N SER A 312 5.98 -7.39 -4.38
CA SER A 312 7.08 -8.31 -4.60
C SER A 312 8.04 -8.35 -3.41
N ASP A 313 8.45 -9.55 -3.03
CA ASP A 313 9.50 -9.85 -2.06
C ASP A 313 10.86 -10.14 -2.73
N VAL A 314 10.93 -10.07 -4.06
CA VAL A 314 12.09 -10.44 -4.89
C VAL A 314 12.47 -9.35 -5.90
N PRO A 315 12.59 -8.07 -5.48
CA PRO A 315 12.85 -6.96 -6.40
C PRO A 315 14.21 -7.08 -7.09
N TYR A 316 15.18 -7.75 -6.47
CA TYR A 316 16.52 -7.97 -7.05
C TYR A 316 16.48 -8.90 -8.26
N GLN A 317 15.75 -10.03 -8.18
CA GLN A 317 15.59 -10.95 -9.29
C GLN A 317 14.81 -10.32 -10.43
N LEU A 318 13.76 -9.54 -10.11
CA LEU A 318 13.04 -8.75 -11.10
C LEU A 318 13.95 -7.73 -11.78
N TYR A 319 14.85 -7.08 -11.05
CA TYR A 319 15.86 -6.19 -11.63
C TYR A 319 16.77 -6.92 -12.61
N LEU A 320 17.37 -8.03 -12.20
CA LEU A 320 18.27 -8.80 -13.08
C LEU A 320 17.55 -9.24 -14.36
N GLY A 321 16.34 -9.81 -14.22
CA GLY A 321 15.53 -10.23 -15.37
C GLY A 321 15.16 -9.06 -16.28
N THR A 322 14.61 -7.97 -15.75
CA THR A 322 14.20 -6.80 -16.56
C THR A 322 15.38 -6.12 -17.25
N ASN A 323 16.54 -6.07 -16.58
CA ASN A 323 17.75 -5.47 -17.16
C ASN A 323 18.30 -6.28 -18.33
N GLU A 324 18.27 -7.62 -18.26
CA GLU A 324 18.67 -8.48 -19.37
C GLU A 324 17.62 -8.49 -20.49
N LEU A 325 16.32 -8.61 -20.16
CA LEU A 325 15.23 -8.56 -21.16
C LEU A 325 15.31 -7.30 -22.03
N ARG A 326 15.61 -6.15 -21.43
CA ARG A 326 15.72 -4.88 -22.15
C ARG A 326 16.81 -4.88 -23.22
N LYS A 327 17.85 -5.70 -23.08
CA LYS A 327 18.95 -5.79 -24.04
C LYS A 327 18.60 -6.66 -25.24
N LEU A 328 17.53 -7.44 -25.15
CA LEU A 328 17.09 -8.35 -26.20
C LEU A 328 16.27 -7.60 -27.26
N PRO A 329 16.38 -7.95 -28.55
CA PRO A 329 15.64 -7.32 -29.64
C PRO A 329 14.18 -7.80 -29.71
N LEU A 330 13.45 -7.67 -28.61
CA LEU A 330 12.05 -8.10 -28.50
C LEU A 330 11.12 -7.06 -29.14
N SER A 331 10.14 -7.53 -29.92
CA SER A 331 8.99 -6.69 -30.29
C SER A 331 8.10 -6.42 -29.06
N PRO A 332 7.21 -5.40 -29.08
CA PRO A 332 6.36 -5.06 -27.93
C PRO A 332 5.54 -6.23 -27.38
N GLU A 333 4.94 -7.03 -28.28
CA GLU A 333 4.15 -8.21 -27.90
C GLU A 333 5.01 -9.28 -27.22
N GLN A 334 6.22 -9.51 -27.75
CA GLN A 334 7.15 -10.49 -27.20
C GLN A 334 7.70 -10.05 -25.84
N ALA A 335 7.97 -8.75 -25.67
CA ALA A 335 8.41 -8.18 -24.42
C ALA A 335 7.34 -8.32 -23.33
N GLU A 336 6.06 -8.10 -23.67
CA GLU A 336 4.94 -8.28 -22.74
C GLU A 336 4.86 -9.72 -22.23
N LYS A 337 4.96 -10.70 -23.13
CA LYS A 337 4.96 -12.13 -22.80
C LYS A 337 6.14 -12.54 -21.93
N ALA A 338 7.33 -12.02 -22.25
CA ALA A 338 8.54 -12.23 -21.47
C ALA A 338 8.43 -11.63 -20.05
N LEU A 339 7.83 -10.44 -19.93
CA LEU A 339 7.57 -9.81 -18.64
C LEU A 339 6.53 -10.59 -17.85
N ASP A 340 5.44 -11.05 -18.46
CA ASP A 340 4.43 -11.88 -17.79
C ASP A 340 5.07 -13.13 -17.17
N ALA A 341 5.90 -13.84 -17.93
CA ALA A 341 6.64 -15.01 -17.43
C ALA A 341 7.62 -14.64 -16.29
N LEU A 342 8.34 -13.51 -16.43
CA LEU A 342 9.28 -13.05 -15.40
C LEU A 342 8.58 -12.69 -14.08
N PHE A 343 7.41 -12.06 -14.15
CA PHE A 343 6.64 -11.68 -12.97
C PHE A 343 5.92 -12.85 -12.31
N GLN A 344 5.63 -13.92 -13.07
CA GLN A 344 5.11 -15.17 -12.51
C GLN A 344 6.18 -15.95 -11.74
N GLU A 345 7.40 -16.05 -12.28
CA GLU A 345 8.48 -16.82 -11.66
C GLU A 345 9.82 -16.05 -11.60
N PRO A 346 9.94 -14.99 -10.77
CA PRO A 346 11.13 -14.12 -10.76
C PRO A 346 12.44 -14.86 -10.43
N HIS A 347 12.37 -15.90 -9.59
CA HIS A 347 13.54 -16.70 -9.22
C HIS A 347 14.18 -17.41 -10.41
N GLN A 348 13.41 -17.71 -11.45
CA GLN A 348 13.89 -18.37 -12.66
C GLN A 348 14.39 -17.39 -13.73
N HIS A 349 14.61 -16.12 -13.40
CA HIS A 349 15.00 -15.09 -14.37
C HIS A 349 16.19 -15.51 -15.27
N GLU A 350 17.27 -16.09 -14.74
CA GLU A 350 18.42 -16.51 -15.57
C GLU A 350 18.02 -17.56 -16.63
N LEU A 351 17.21 -18.53 -16.22
CA LEU A 351 16.74 -19.59 -17.09
C LEU A 351 15.78 -19.04 -18.15
N LEU A 352 14.84 -18.17 -17.74
CA LEU A 352 13.92 -17.51 -18.64
C LEU A 352 14.64 -16.67 -19.70
N ILE A 353 15.63 -15.85 -19.30
CA ILE A 353 16.44 -15.07 -20.24
C ILE A 353 17.12 -15.98 -21.25
N LYS A 354 17.70 -17.09 -20.80
CA LYS A 354 18.33 -18.08 -21.69
C LYS A 354 17.32 -18.68 -22.66
N HIS A 355 16.13 -19.06 -22.21
CA HIS A 355 15.06 -19.57 -23.07
C HIS A 355 14.65 -18.55 -24.13
N ILE A 356 14.45 -17.30 -23.74
CA ILE A 356 14.06 -16.22 -24.65
C ILE A 356 15.15 -15.97 -25.70
N GLN A 357 16.42 -15.89 -25.29
CA GLN A 357 17.54 -15.72 -26.22
C GLN A 357 17.57 -16.85 -27.26
N LEU A 358 17.38 -18.09 -26.82
CA LEU A 358 17.35 -19.25 -27.71
C LEU A 358 16.19 -19.20 -28.71
N LEU A 359 15.00 -18.81 -28.25
CA LEU A 359 13.83 -18.65 -29.14
C LEU A 359 14.06 -17.53 -30.16
N LEU A 360 14.73 -16.44 -29.77
CA LEU A 360 15.08 -15.34 -30.67
C LEU A 360 16.15 -15.76 -31.69
N ASP A 361 17.21 -16.44 -31.26
CA ASP A 361 18.30 -16.90 -32.14
C ASP A 361 17.78 -17.87 -33.22
N LYS A 362 16.67 -18.54 -32.94
CA LYS A 362 16.02 -19.48 -33.86
C LYS A 362 14.83 -18.89 -34.61
N ASP A 363 14.41 -17.66 -34.32
CA ASP A 363 13.25 -16.97 -34.92
C ASP A 363 11.89 -17.67 -34.65
N PHE A 364 11.73 -18.27 -33.45
CA PHE A 364 10.58 -19.11 -33.07
C PHE A 364 9.76 -18.55 -31.90
N PHE A 365 9.87 -17.26 -31.61
CA PHE A 365 9.28 -16.70 -30.39
C PHE A 365 7.75 -16.55 -30.52
N HIS A 366 7.00 -17.40 -29.82
CA HIS A 366 5.55 -17.29 -29.57
C HIS A 366 5.18 -17.88 -28.20
N ASP A 367 3.93 -17.67 -27.73
CA ASP A 367 3.49 -18.03 -26.37
C ASP A 367 3.63 -19.51 -26.07
N GLY A 368 3.10 -20.36 -26.95
CA GLY A 368 3.21 -21.80 -26.82
C GLY A 368 4.66 -22.25 -26.63
N ALA A 369 5.61 -21.73 -27.41
CA ALA A 369 7.02 -22.13 -27.34
C ALA A 369 7.69 -21.67 -26.03
N LEU A 370 7.39 -20.44 -25.56
CA LEU A 370 7.92 -19.94 -24.29
C LEU A 370 7.38 -20.77 -23.11
N ASN A 371 6.04 -20.95 -23.05
CA ASN A 371 5.40 -21.74 -22.00
C ASN A 371 5.90 -23.19 -21.98
N PHE A 372 6.09 -23.79 -23.16
CA PHE A 372 6.63 -25.13 -23.30
C PHE A 372 8.06 -25.24 -22.75
N LEU A 373 8.94 -24.30 -23.09
CA LEU A 373 10.31 -24.28 -22.56
C LEU A 373 10.36 -24.07 -21.04
N THR A 374 9.52 -23.18 -20.50
CA THR A 374 9.45 -22.93 -19.05
C THR A 374 8.95 -24.17 -18.31
N LYS A 375 7.91 -24.85 -18.83
CA LYS A 375 7.36 -26.07 -18.23
C LYS A 375 8.33 -27.26 -18.26
N HIS A 376 9.21 -27.32 -19.26
CA HIS A 376 10.24 -28.36 -19.39
C HIS A 376 11.64 -27.86 -19.05
N ALA A 377 11.75 -26.97 -18.07
CA ALA A 377 13.01 -26.45 -17.56
C ALA A 377 14.07 -27.54 -17.29
N GLU A 378 13.65 -28.68 -16.71
CA GLU A 378 14.53 -29.82 -16.38
C GLU A 378 15.08 -30.54 -17.62
N ASN A 379 14.37 -30.47 -18.75
CA ASN A 379 14.71 -31.13 -20.02
C ASN A 379 14.90 -30.10 -21.15
N GLN A 380 15.46 -28.92 -20.81
CA GLN A 380 15.54 -27.77 -21.71
C GLN A 380 16.17 -28.10 -23.07
N GLU A 381 17.28 -28.84 -23.10
CA GLU A 381 17.96 -29.19 -24.37
C GLU A 381 17.07 -30.02 -25.29
N LEU A 382 16.34 -30.99 -24.74
CA LEU A 382 15.42 -31.83 -25.49
C LEU A 382 14.23 -31.03 -26.01
N ALA A 383 13.67 -30.15 -25.18
CA ALA A 383 12.56 -29.28 -25.55
C ALA A 383 12.95 -28.32 -26.70
N ILE A 384 14.18 -27.81 -26.70
CA ILE A 384 14.71 -26.96 -27.78
C ILE A 384 14.85 -27.74 -29.09
N ILE A 385 15.40 -28.95 -29.06
CA ILE A 385 15.54 -29.78 -30.26
C ILE A 385 14.16 -30.09 -30.85
N LEU A 386 13.20 -30.46 -29.99
CA LEU A 386 11.81 -30.70 -30.40
C LEU A 386 11.18 -29.47 -31.05
N LEU A 387 11.30 -28.30 -30.44
CA LEU A 387 10.81 -27.05 -31.02
C LEU A 387 11.48 -26.75 -32.36
N GLY A 388 12.79 -26.95 -32.47
CA GLY A 388 13.54 -26.74 -33.71
C GLY A 388 13.04 -27.62 -34.86
N VAL A 389 12.77 -28.89 -34.57
CA VAL A 389 12.16 -29.82 -35.53
C VAL A 389 10.75 -29.35 -35.90
N LEU A 390 9.90 -29.07 -34.92
CA LEU A 390 8.52 -28.65 -35.18
C LEU A 390 8.44 -27.41 -36.06
N VAL A 391 9.28 -26.40 -35.83
CA VAL A 391 9.25 -25.19 -36.66
C VAL A 391 9.81 -25.44 -38.05
N LYS A 392 10.89 -26.23 -38.19
CA LYS A 392 11.43 -26.61 -39.51
C LYS A 392 10.35 -27.20 -40.43
N TYR A 393 9.41 -27.94 -39.86
CA TYR A 393 8.31 -28.57 -40.59
C TYR A 393 6.97 -27.83 -40.48
N ASN A 394 6.96 -26.61 -39.92
CA ASN A 394 5.77 -25.76 -39.77
C ASN A 394 4.62 -26.44 -39.00
N CYS A 395 4.97 -27.19 -37.94
CA CYS A 395 4.06 -27.91 -37.04
C CYS A 395 4.12 -27.34 -35.60
N CYS A 396 4.70 -26.16 -35.40
CA CYS A 396 4.85 -25.56 -34.07
C CYS A 396 3.61 -24.71 -33.70
N ASP A 397 2.51 -25.39 -33.42
CA ASP A 397 1.27 -24.79 -32.93
C ASP A 397 0.94 -25.23 -31.49
N GLU A 398 0.00 -24.55 -30.84
CA GLU A 398 -0.36 -24.83 -29.44
C GLU A 398 -0.90 -26.24 -29.22
N ASP A 399 -1.69 -26.77 -30.16
CA ASP A 399 -2.25 -28.13 -30.08
C ASP A 399 -1.14 -29.18 -30.11
N THR A 400 -0.13 -28.96 -30.97
CA THR A 400 1.02 -29.84 -31.11
C THR A 400 1.90 -29.82 -29.85
N LEU A 401 2.13 -28.65 -29.26
CA LEU A 401 2.87 -28.53 -28.00
C LEU A 401 2.10 -29.16 -26.83
N ALA A 402 0.78 -28.99 -26.77
CA ALA A 402 -0.06 -29.64 -25.77
C ALA A 402 -0.03 -31.17 -25.88
N LEU A 403 -0.03 -31.71 -27.11
CA LEU A 403 0.10 -33.14 -27.36
C LEU A 403 1.45 -33.70 -26.93
N LEU A 404 2.55 -32.96 -27.16
CA LEU A 404 3.88 -33.36 -26.67
C LEU A 404 3.91 -33.47 -25.14
N ASP A 405 3.26 -32.52 -24.47
CA ASP A 405 3.11 -32.52 -23.00
C ASP A 405 2.28 -33.69 -22.50
N GLU A 406 1.08 -33.86 -23.05
CA GLU A 406 0.12 -34.90 -22.64
C GLU A 406 0.76 -36.28 -22.75
N LYS A 407 1.52 -36.51 -23.83
CA LYS A 407 2.17 -37.79 -24.11
C LYS A 407 3.56 -37.93 -23.51
N LYS A 408 4.04 -36.92 -22.76
CA LYS A 408 5.38 -36.91 -22.14
C LYS A 408 6.50 -37.19 -23.14
N LEU A 409 6.38 -36.61 -24.33
CA LEU A 409 7.29 -36.82 -25.45
C LEU A 409 8.54 -35.92 -25.39
N VAL A 410 8.67 -35.09 -24.35
CA VAL A 410 9.91 -34.37 -24.06
C VAL A 410 10.89 -35.31 -23.35
N ASN A 411 11.47 -36.23 -24.12
CA ASN A 411 12.43 -37.21 -23.62
C ASN A 411 13.48 -37.55 -24.69
N LEU A 412 14.60 -38.15 -24.25
CA LEU A 412 15.73 -38.47 -25.12
C LEU A 412 15.35 -39.37 -26.29
N ALA A 413 14.54 -40.41 -26.04
CA ALA A 413 14.12 -41.36 -27.08
C ALA A 413 13.35 -40.67 -28.21
N THR A 414 12.56 -39.65 -27.90
CA THR A 414 11.82 -38.87 -28.90
C THR A 414 12.75 -38.04 -29.77
N VAL A 415 13.73 -37.40 -29.16
CA VAL A 415 14.75 -36.63 -29.89
C VAL A 415 15.60 -37.55 -30.79
N GLU A 416 16.11 -38.66 -30.25
CA GLU A 416 16.91 -39.62 -31.02
C GLU A 416 16.13 -40.21 -32.21
N ALA A 417 14.84 -40.49 -32.01
CA ALA A 417 13.98 -40.97 -33.08
C ALA A 417 13.80 -39.92 -34.18
N LEU A 418 13.54 -38.66 -33.81
CA LEU A 418 13.41 -37.56 -34.76
C LEU A 418 14.70 -37.32 -35.55
N GLU A 419 15.85 -37.26 -34.88
CA GLU A 419 17.16 -37.11 -35.53
C GLU A 419 17.45 -38.26 -36.50
N THR A 420 17.13 -39.50 -36.10
CA THR A 420 17.30 -40.68 -36.96
C THR A 420 16.42 -40.61 -38.21
N LEU A 421 15.16 -40.21 -38.05
CA LEU A 421 14.22 -40.07 -39.15
C LEU A 421 14.62 -38.93 -40.09
N GLU A 422 15.08 -37.81 -39.53
CA GLU A 422 15.55 -36.66 -40.28
C GLU A 422 16.80 -37.00 -41.10
N LYS A 423 17.79 -37.67 -40.49
CA LYS A 423 19.04 -38.08 -41.14
C LYS A 423 18.80 -39.02 -42.33
N ASN A 424 17.75 -39.83 -42.27
CA ASN A 424 17.40 -40.76 -43.34
C ASN A 424 16.33 -40.19 -44.30
N GLU A 425 16.03 -38.89 -44.25
CA GLU A 425 15.05 -38.20 -45.11
C GLU A 425 13.60 -38.74 -44.99
N PHE A 426 13.27 -39.40 -43.88
CA PHE A 426 11.93 -39.93 -43.60
C PHE A 426 11.06 -39.00 -42.74
N LEU A 427 11.62 -37.89 -42.27
CA LEU A 427 10.89 -36.93 -41.45
C LEU A 427 10.22 -35.85 -42.33
N ASP A 428 8.89 -35.82 -42.30
CA ASP A 428 8.03 -34.78 -42.87
C ASP A 428 6.87 -34.47 -41.88
N VAL A 429 5.91 -33.64 -42.32
CA VAL A 429 4.72 -33.29 -41.52
C VAL A 429 3.92 -34.54 -41.09
N TYR A 430 3.86 -35.56 -41.95
CA TYR A 430 3.16 -36.82 -41.65
C TYR A 430 3.92 -37.63 -40.61
N GLY A 431 5.25 -37.71 -40.71
CA GLY A 431 6.12 -38.33 -39.71
C GLY A 431 5.95 -37.69 -38.33
N ILE A 432 5.91 -36.36 -38.25
CA ILE A 432 5.65 -35.64 -36.99
C ILE A 432 4.25 -35.95 -36.46
N THR A 433 3.24 -35.96 -37.33
CA THR A 433 1.86 -36.30 -36.94
C THR A 433 1.76 -37.74 -36.40
N MET A 434 2.46 -38.69 -37.03
CA MET A 434 2.52 -40.07 -36.58
C MET A 434 3.24 -40.20 -35.24
N LEU A 435 4.30 -39.43 -35.00
CA LEU A 435 4.98 -39.40 -33.71
C LEU A 435 4.04 -38.92 -32.61
N LEU A 436 3.27 -37.86 -32.87
CA LEU A 436 2.30 -37.32 -31.93
C LEU A 436 1.12 -38.26 -31.71
N LYS A 437 0.69 -39.06 -32.69
CA LYS A 437 -0.47 -39.97 -32.56
C LYS A 437 -0.09 -41.35 -32.01
N GLU A 438 0.98 -41.94 -32.54
CA GLU A 438 1.41 -43.31 -32.30
C GLU A 438 2.93 -43.36 -32.07
N PRO A 439 3.43 -42.79 -30.95
CA PRO A 439 4.87 -42.62 -30.70
C PRO A 439 5.62 -43.96 -30.73
N GLU A 440 5.01 -45.04 -30.25
CA GLU A 440 5.61 -46.38 -30.24
C GLU A 440 5.95 -46.90 -31.65
N HIS A 441 5.08 -46.65 -32.63
CA HIS A 441 5.32 -47.06 -34.01
C HIS A 441 6.46 -46.26 -34.64
N MET A 442 6.56 -44.97 -34.31
CA MET A 442 7.65 -44.12 -34.80
C MET A 442 8.99 -44.48 -34.16
N PHE A 443 9.03 -44.82 -32.88
CA PHE A 443 10.25 -45.32 -32.23
C PHE A 443 10.72 -46.64 -32.84
N LEU A 444 9.79 -47.56 -33.14
CA LEU A 444 10.11 -48.81 -33.84
C LEU A 444 10.66 -48.55 -35.25
N ALA A 445 10.05 -47.62 -35.99
CA ALA A 445 10.51 -47.24 -37.33
C ALA A 445 11.92 -46.63 -37.31
N ALA A 446 12.19 -45.70 -36.39
CA ALA A 446 13.52 -45.12 -36.20
C ALA A 446 14.56 -46.19 -35.84
N THR A 447 14.21 -47.11 -34.94
CA THR A 447 15.10 -48.22 -34.53
C THR A 447 15.45 -49.13 -35.72
N ASN A 448 14.47 -49.49 -36.55
CA ASN A 448 14.69 -50.33 -37.72
C ASN A 448 15.58 -49.63 -38.77
N LEU A 449 15.41 -48.33 -38.97
CA LEU A 449 16.27 -47.54 -39.86
C LEU A 449 17.70 -47.45 -39.35
N SER A 450 17.87 -47.22 -38.04
CA SER A 450 19.19 -47.20 -37.39
C SER A 450 19.92 -48.55 -37.55
N ASN A 451 19.24 -49.67 -37.30
CA ASN A 451 19.79 -51.01 -37.48
C ASN A 451 20.15 -51.30 -38.94
N SER A 452 19.28 -50.92 -39.89
CA SER A 452 19.53 -51.13 -41.32
C SER A 452 20.73 -50.31 -41.82
N ALA A 453 20.89 -49.07 -41.34
CA ALA A 453 22.04 -48.24 -41.65
C ALA A 453 23.34 -48.83 -41.08
N LYS A 454 23.28 -49.42 -39.88
CA LYS A 454 24.41 -50.10 -39.25
C LYS A 454 24.81 -51.37 -40.01
N ASP A 455 23.84 -52.20 -40.39
CA ASP A 455 24.08 -53.41 -41.19
C ASP A 455 24.69 -53.07 -42.56
N ALA A 456 24.27 -51.96 -43.19
CA ALA A 456 24.86 -51.48 -44.43
C ALA A 456 26.31 -51.02 -44.27
N LEU A 457 26.65 -50.34 -43.17
CA LEU A 457 28.02 -49.92 -42.84
C LEU A 457 28.91 -51.12 -42.49
N ASP A 458 28.39 -52.10 -41.76
CA ASP A 458 29.10 -53.34 -41.44
C ASP A 458 29.32 -54.18 -42.71
N HIS A 459 28.38 -54.14 -43.66
CA HIS A 459 28.56 -54.74 -44.98
C HIS A 459 29.55 -53.97 -45.88
N ASP A 460 29.58 -52.63 -45.86
CA ASP A 460 30.56 -51.83 -46.62
C ASP A 460 31.99 -52.00 -46.08
N ASN A 461 32.15 -52.13 -44.76
CA ASN A 461 33.43 -52.49 -44.14
C ASN A 461 33.83 -53.96 -44.40
N SER A 462 32.89 -54.81 -44.80
CA SER A 462 33.16 -56.17 -45.31
C SER A 462 33.35 -56.21 -46.84
N ALA A 463 32.93 -55.17 -47.57
CA ALA A 463 32.91 -55.08 -49.03
C ALA A 463 34.08 -54.26 -49.62
N GLU A 464 35.09 -53.88 -48.81
CA GLU A 464 36.46 -53.69 -49.34
C GLU A 464 37.07 -55.00 -49.89
N GLN A 465 36.32 -56.10 -49.88
CA GLN A 465 36.40 -57.14 -50.88
C GLN A 465 35.05 -57.29 -51.63
N GLU A 466 35.05 -56.81 -52.88
CA GLU A 466 34.12 -57.12 -53.99
C GLU A 466 32.87 -56.24 -54.20
N ASN A 467 33.05 -55.29 -55.14
CA ASN A 467 32.17 -54.91 -56.26
C ASN A 467 30.69 -54.49 -56.04
N VAL A 468 30.49 -53.17 -56.24
CA VAL A 468 29.61 -52.51 -57.23
C VAL A 468 28.18 -53.06 -57.46
N ALA A 469 27.22 -52.16 -57.16
CA ALA A 469 25.85 -52.01 -57.69
C ALA A 469 24.68 -52.70 -56.95
N ALA A 470 24.08 -51.98 -55.99
CA ALA A 470 22.62 -51.95 -55.75
C ALA A 470 22.26 -50.90 -54.67
N SER A 471 22.09 -49.63 -55.07
CA SER A 471 21.53 -48.58 -54.22
C SER A 471 20.44 -47.87 -55.00
N GLU A 472 19.18 -48.28 -54.80
CA GLU A 472 17.99 -47.45 -55.11
C GLU A 472 16.63 -48.07 -54.67
N THR A 473 16.57 -49.32 -54.19
CA THR A 473 15.28 -50.04 -54.10
C THR A 473 14.72 -50.34 -52.70
N VAL A 474 15.34 -49.87 -51.60
CA VAL A 474 14.91 -50.27 -50.24
C VAL A 474 14.03 -49.23 -49.52
N GLY A 475 13.99 -47.97 -49.98
CA GLY A 475 13.29 -46.89 -49.27
C GLY A 475 11.76 -46.83 -49.40
N ARG A 476 11.11 -47.61 -50.27
CA ARG A 476 9.68 -47.41 -50.63
C ARG A 476 8.67 -48.39 -50.02
N THR A 477 9.09 -49.44 -49.31
CA THR A 477 8.18 -50.52 -48.88
C THR A 477 7.61 -50.40 -47.47
N VAL A 478 8.00 -49.39 -46.67
CA VAL A 478 7.56 -49.30 -45.26
C VAL A 478 6.20 -48.59 -45.08
N PHE A 479 5.73 -47.77 -46.02
CA PHE A 479 4.51 -46.95 -45.82
C PHE A 479 3.35 -47.18 -46.81
N ALA A 480 3.38 -48.23 -47.63
CA ALA A 480 2.28 -48.54 -48.55
C ALA A 480 1.38 -49.67 -48.04
N ASN A 481 0.54 -49.41 -47.03
CA ASN A 481 -0.68 -50.19 -46.80
C ASN A 481 -1.80 -49.33 -46.20
N LYS A 482 -2.84 -49.07 -47.00
CA LYS A 482 -4.13 -48.49 -46.57
C LYS A 482 -5.05 -49.60 -45.99
N PRO A 483 -6.04 -49.25 -45.16
CA PRO A 483 -6.82 -50.23 -44.40
C PRO A 483 -7.88 -50.90 -45.29
N THR A 484 -7.90 -52.24 -45.28
CA THR A 484 -8.96 -53.04 -45.90
C THR A 484 -10.20 -53.02 -45.02
N GLN A 485 -11.31 -52.53 -45.59
CA GLN A 485 -12.65 -52.65 -45.03
C GLN A 485 -13.04 -54.12 -44.86
N VAL A 486 -13.46 -54.51 -43.65
CA VAL A 486 -14.18 -55.78 -43.41
C VAL A 486 -15.65 -55.44 -43.20
N PHE A 487 -16.48 -55.85 -44.17
CA PHE A 487 -17.93 -55.92 -44.04
C PHE A 487 -18.31 -57.11 -43.16
N PHE A 488 -19.12 -56.89 -42.12
CA PHE A 488 -20.13 -57.85 -41.68
C PHE A 488 -21.35 -57.13 -41.09
N SER A 489 -22.52 -57.51 -41.57
CA SER A 489 -23.85 -57.25 -41.01
C SER A 489 -24.73 -58.45 -41.39
N PRO A 490 -25.86 -58.76 -40.72
CA PRO A 490 -26.37 -58.27 -39.44
C PRO A 490 -26.68 -59.40 -38.42
N ASN A 491 -26.98 -58.94 -37.20
CA ASN A 491 -27.63 -59.62 -36.08
C ASN A 491 -28.89 -60.43 -36.48
N PRO A 492 -29.32 -61.44 -35.69
CA PRO A 492 -30.33 -61.12 -34.67
C PRO A 492 -30.14 -61.79 -33.29
N ASN A 493 -30.64 -61.05 -32.30
CA ASN A 493 -30.77 -61.26 -30.84
C ASN A 493 -31.85 -62.34 -30.49
N PRO A 494 -32.25 -62.56 -29.21
CA PRO A 494 -31.57 -62.93 -27.94
C PRO A 494 -32.25 -64.13 -27.20
N ARG A 495 -31.63 -64.64 -26.11
CA ARG A 495 -32.15 -65.38 -24.90
C ARG A 495 -31.15 -66.48 -24.48
N GLU A 496 -30.82 -66.82 -23.24
CA GLU A 496 -31.18 -66.46 -21.84
C GLU A 496 -30.27 -67.35 -20.90
N ILE A 497 -30.14 -66.99 -19.61
CA ILE A 497 -29.80 -67.86 -18.43
C ILE A 497 -28.29 -68.25 -18.25
N ALA A 498 -27.52 -67.71 -17.30
CA ALA A 498 -27.49 -67.84 -15.81
C ALA A 498 -26.92 -69.19 -15.27
N ASP A 499 -25.79 -69.14 -14.55
CA ASP A 499 -25.56 -69.72 -13.20
C ASP A 499 -24.05 -69.92 -12.85
N TYR A 500 -23.71 -69.54 -11.61
CA TYR A 500 -22.49 -69.83 -10.80
C TYR A 500 -22.43 -71.33 -10.36
N PRO A 501 -21.46 -71.91 -9.57
CA PRO A 501 -20.40 -71.32 -8.72
C PRO A 501 -19.01 -72.06 -8.57
N CYS A 502 -18.10 -71.39 -7.83
CA CYS A 502 -17.13 -71.84 -6.78
C CYS A 502 -15.84 -72.69 -7.01
N GLU A 503 -14.74 -72.15 -6.43
CA GLU A 503 -13.66 -72.76 -5.60
C GLU A 503 -12.61 -73.70 -6.26
N THR A 504 -11.31 -73.82 -5.87
CA THR A 504 -10.47 -73.39 -4.71
C THR A 504 -8.95 -73.59 -5.01
N ALA A 505 -8.08 -72.98 -4.17
CA ALA A 505 -6.76 -73.44 -3.62
C ALA A 505 -5.56 -72.49 -3.86
N LEU A 506 -5.08 -71.70 -2.86
CA LEU A 506 -4.15 -71.97 -1.71
C LEU A 506 -2.66 -72.14 -2.11
N GLY A 507 -1.63 -71.59 -1.43
CA GLY A 507 -1.51 -70.93 -0.12
C GLY A 507 -0.12 -70.27 0.11
N ARG A 508 -0.06 -69.23 0.98
CA ARG A 508 0.60 -69.14 2.32
C ARG A 508 2.14 -69.11 2.38
N PHE A 509 2.67 -68.01 2.96
CA PHE A 509 3.59 -68.04 4.11
C PHE A 509 3.52 -66.71 4.88
N MET A 510 3.41 -66.78 6.21
CA MET A 510 3.43 -65.68 7.19
C MET A 510 4.37 -66.08 8.34
N GLU A 511 4.60 -65.09 9.23
CA GLU A 511 5.21 -65.15 10.57
C GLU A 511 6.73 -64.91 10.60
N ASN A 512 7.34 -64.27 11.59
CA ASN A 512 6.97 -63.42 12.74
C ASN A 512 8.33 -63.16 13.43
N VAL A 513 8.67 -61.96 13.91
CA VAL A 513 9.32 -61.75 15.23
C VAL A 513 9.14 -60.28 15.63
N ALA A 514 8.45 -60.06 16.75
CA ALA A 514 8.47 -58.85 17.55
C ALA A 514 9.34 -59.11 18.79
N TRP A 515 10.11 -58.12 19.25
CA TRP A 515 10.58 -57.99 20.64
C TRP A 515 10.67 -56.49 20.99
N ASP A 516 10.20 -56.20 22.21
CA ASP A 516 9.99 -54.91 22.86
C ASP A 516 11.26 -54.29 23.50
N ASP A 517 11.07 -53.03 23.90
CA ASP A 517 11.51 -52.34 25.13
C ASP A 517 12.71 -51.36 25.13
N ASP A 518 12.32 -50.09 25.40
CA ASP A 518 12.86 -49.09 26.32
C ASP A 518 14.36 -49.01 26.65
N THR A 519 14.94 -47.81 26.51
CA THR A 519 15.45 -46.95 27.62
C THR A 519 16.32 -45.77 27.12
N GLY A 520 15.97 -44.56 27.58
CA GLY A 520 16.87 -43.66 28.32
C GLY A 520 17.92 -42.78 27.62
N SER A 521 17.78 -41.45 27.83
CA SER A 521 18.81 -40.44 28.21
C SER A 521 19.97 -40.17 27.24
N ASP A 522 20.58 -38.99 27.11
CA ASP A 522 20.41 -37.62 27.60
C ASP A 522 21.47 -36.77 26.82
N ASP A 523 21.38 -35.43 26.95
CA ASP A 523 22.46 -34.44 26.78
C ASP A 523 22.91 -34.06 25.34
N ASP A 524 23.16 -32.81 24.95
CA ASP A 524 23.35 -31.59 25.76
C ASP A 524 23.40 -30.27 24.91
N LEU A 525 23.10 -29.14 25.58
CA LEU A 525 23.61 -27.75 25.39
C LEU A 525 23.19 -26.93 24.14
N SER A 526 22.76 -25.65 24.19
CA SER A 526 22.70 -24.59 25.22
C SER A 526 21.95 -23.34 24.63
N PRO A 527 21.90 -22.13 25.26
CA PRO A 527 20.71 -21.65 25.96
C PRO A 527 20.08 -20.36 25.40
N VAL A 528 18.78 -20.24 25.65
CA VAL A 528 17.98 -19.01 25.53
C VAL A 528 18.33 -18.07 26.68
N SER A 529 18.68 -16.82 26.38
CA SER A 529 18.80 -15.74 27.37
C SER A 529 17.47 -15.00 27.51
N PHE A 530 16.85 -15.14 28.68
CA PHE A 530 15.79 -14.28 29.16
C PHE A 530 16.41 -13.18 30.02
N ASN A 531 16.18 -11.91 29.66
CA ASN A 531 16.46 -10.77 30.54
C ASN A 531 15.14 -10.17 31.01
N PHE A 532 14.84 -10.40 32.29
CA PHE A 532 13.91 -9.61 33.08
C PHE A 532 14.70 -8.50 33.77
N THR A 533 14.34 -7.24 33.53
CA THR A 533 14.55 -6.17 34.51
C THR A 533 13.26 -5.35 34.61
N SER A 534 13.02 -4.92 35.84
CA SER A 534 11.74 -4.51 36.37
C SER A 534 11.95 -3.21 37.16
N TRP A 535 10.92 -2.33 37.19
CA TRP A 535 10.62 -1.22 38.13
C TRP A 535 11.09 0.19 37.68
N TRP A 536 10.33 1.30 37.81
CA TRP A 536 9.05 1.65 38.50
C TRP A 536 8.48 2.99 37.93
N PRO A 537 7.26 3.43 38.32
CA PRO A 537 6.54 4.59 37.78
C PRO A 537 6.67 5.88 38.62
N GLN A 538 6.46 7.04 37.97
CA GLN A 538 5.87 8.27 38.52
C GLN A 538 4.96 8.91 37.48
#